data_AF-A0A969YTZ7-F1
#
_entry.id   AF-A0A969YTZ7-F1
#
_cell.length_a   1.000
_cell.length_b   1.000
_cell.length_c   1.000
_cell.angle_alpha   90.00
_cell.angle_beta   90.00
_cell.angle_gamma   90.00
#
_symmetry.space_group_name_H-M   'P 1'
#
loop_
_entity.id
_entity.type
_entity.pdbx_description
1 polymer ?
#
loop_
_entity_poly.entity_id
_entity_poly.type
_entity_poly.pdbx_seq_one_letter_code
_entity_poly.pdbx_strand_id
1 'polypeptide(L)'
;MHEIDLLSNIGLAIVVATAFALLAKACRQPLLLAYLVAGIVLGPELGFGLIKDRESITLISEIGLILLLFIIGLEIDLKKLLAAGRTLIISGVSQFIICAALGIGFFLLIGFQLEGGRLDALYLAVAMALSSTMIVVKVLYDKFELTTLPGRITLGILVFQDIWAILFLSLQPSLLTPQASVILFSFVKGAGLVALSLLMSRYLLARLFAYVAKIPELLLVTAIAWCFLISG
;
A
#
# COMPACT_ATOMS: atom_id res chain seq x y z
N MET A 1 -17.27 19.07 -25.02
CA MET A 1 -16.09 18.54 -25.73
C MET A 1 -15.13 17.81 -24.79
N HIS A 2 -14.89 18.28 -23.54
CA HIS A 2 -14.08 17.55 -22.53
C HIS A 2 -14.61 16.13 -22.19
N GLU A 3 -15.92 15.93 -22.02
CA GLU A 3 -16.47 14.62 -21.64
C GLU A 3 -16.33 13.53 -22.72
N ILE A 4 -16.41 13.91 -24.01
CA ILE A 4 -16.23 12.97 -25.13
C ILE A 4 -14.76 12.51 -25.20
N ASP A 5 -13.84 13.40 -24.84
CA ASP A 5 -12.41 13.13 -24.78
C ASP A 5 -12.09 12.14 -23.64
N LEU A 6 -12.77 12.27 -22.49
CA LEU A 6 -12.57 11.37 -21.35
C LEU A 6 -12.99 9.92 -21.66
N LEU A 7 -14.19 9.73 -22.20
CA LEU A 7 -14.70 8.40 -22.58
C LEU A 7 -13.81 7.75 -23.65
N SER A 8 -13.36 8.53 -24.63
CA SER A 8 -12.42 8.08 -25.66
C SER A 8 -11.08 7.65 -25.05
N ASN A 9 -10.51 8.45 -24.14
CA ASN A 9 -9.26 8.16 -23.45
C ASN A 9 -9.34 6.90 -22.59
N ILE A 10 -10.46 6.71 -21.88
CA ILE A 10 -10.71 5.47 -21.12
C ILE A 10 -10.80 4.27 -22.06
N GLY A 11 -11.57 4.38 -23.14
CA GLY A 11 -11.69 3.31 -24.14
C GLY A 11 -10.34 2.92 -24.74
N LEU A 12 -9.55 3.90 -25.15
CA LEU A 12 -8.20 3.71 -25.66
C LEU A 12 -7.28 3.05 -24.61
N ALA A 13 -7.34 3.52 -23.35
CA ALA A 13 -6.58 2.93 -22.25
C ALA A 13 -6.92 1.46 -22.04
N ILE A 14 -8.20 1.10 -22.04
CA ILE A 14 -8.67 -0.28 -21.86
C ILE A 14 -8.21 -1.16 -23.03
N VAL A 15 -8.34 -0.68 -24.27
CA VAL A 15 -7.93 -1.45 -25.46
C VAL A 15 -6.43 -1.75 -25.43
N VAL A 16 -5.60 -0.74 -25.18
CA VAL A 16 -4.15 -0.90 -25.13
C VAL A 16 -3.73 -1.75 -23.93
N ALA A 17 -4.30 -1.49 -22.75
CA ALA A 17 -4.07 -2.32 -21.55
C ALA A 17 -4.43 -3.79 -21.79
N THR A 18 -5.53 -4.06 -22.51
CA THR A 18 -5.95 -5.43 -22.86
C THR A 18 -4.97 -6.08 -23.83
N ALA A 19 -4.50 -5.36 -24.85
CA ALA A 19 -3.50 -5.87 -25.79
C ALA A 19 -2.21 -6.26 -25.07
N PHE A 20 -1.68 -5.39 -24.20
CA PHE A 20 -0.51 -5.70 -23.38
C PHE A 20 -0.77 -6.85 -22.40
N ALA A 21 -1.96 -6.91 -21.79
CA ALA A 21 -2.34 -8.00 -20.88
C ALA A 21 -2.38 -9.36 -21.57
N LEU A 22 -2.85 -9.44 -22.81
CA LEU A 22 -2.81 -10.68 -23.60
C LEU A 22 -1.37 -11.13 -23.88
N LEU A 23 -0.48 -10.18 -24.21
CA LEU A 23 0.94 -10.46 -24.38
C LEU A 23 1.59 -10.93 -23.08
N ALA A 24 1.33 -10.24 -21.96
CA ALA A 24 1.84 -10.62 -20.66
C ALA A 24 1.35 -12.01 -20.22
N LYS A 25 0.07 -12.31 -20.47
CA LYS A 25 -0.51 -13.64 -20.22
C LYS A 25 0.19 -14.73 -21.03
N ALA A 26 0.49 -14.48 -22.31
CA ALA A 26 1.25 -15.40 -23.15
C ALA A 26 2.67 -15.62 -22.60
N CYS A 27 3.30 -14.58 -22.06
CA CYS A 27 4.61 -14.62 -21.40
C CYS A 27 4.58 -15.13 -19.94
N ARG A 28 3.41 -15.54 -19.40
CA ARG A 28 3.21 -15.94 -18.00
C ARG A 28 3.59 -14.87 -16.97
N GLN A 29 3.47 -13.60 -17.33
CA GLN A 29 3.74 -12.45 -16.47
C GLN A 29 2.47 -11.95 -15.76
N PRO A 30 2.60 -11.34 -14.56
CA PRO A 30 1.48 -10.68 -13.88
C PRO A 30 0.83 -9.60 -14.74
N LEU A 31 -0.50 -9.59 -14.78
CA LEU A 31 -1.28 -8.64 -15.60
C LEU A 31 -1.06 -7.18 -15.19
N LEU A 32 -0.82 -6.92 -13.89
CA LEU A 32 -0.53 -5.57 -13.39
C LEU A 32 0.67 -4.94 -14.09
N LEU A 33 1.74 -5.70 -14.36
CA LEU A 33 2.91 -5.19 -15.08
C LEU A 33 2.52 -4.73 -16.49
N ALA A 34 1.65 -5.49 -17.16
CA ALA A 34 1.16 -5.14 -18.48
C ALA A 34 0.36 -3.83 -18.48
N TYR A 35 -0.47 -3.62 -17.45
CA TYR A 35 -1.23 -2.38 -17.29
C TYR A 35 -0.34 -1.18 -17.00
N LEU A 36 0.73 -1.34 -16.21
CA LEU A 36 1.72 -0.29 -15.98
C LEU A 36 2.46 0.06 -17.27
N VAL A 37 2.91 -0.94 -18.04
CA VAL A 37 3.58 -0.72 -19.33
C VAL A 37 2.63 -0.02 -20.32
N ALA A 38 1.38 -0.45 -20.40
CA ALA A 38 0.37 0.23 -21.22
C ALA A 38 0.20 1.70 -20.80
N GLY A 39 0.13 1.97 -19.49
CA GLY A 39 0.07 3.33 -18.96
C GLY A 39 1.29 4.18 -19.32
N ILE A 40 2.50 3.61 -19.24
CA ILE A 40 3.75 4.28 -19.65
C ILE A 40 3.73 4.61 -21.15
N VAL A 41 3.28 3.67 -21.99
CA VAL A 41 3.20 3.83 -23.45
C VAL A 41 2.16 4.86 -23.87
N LEU A 42 1.04 4.94 -23.16
CA LEU A 42 -0.03 5.91 -23.42
C LEU A 42 0.26 7.29 -22.84
N GLY A 43 1.06 7.34 -21.77
CA GLY A 43 1.36 8.54 -21.01
C GLY A 43 2.16 9.58 -21.81
N PRO A 44 2.12 10.85 -21.38
CA PRO A 44 2.75 11.96 -22.07
C PRO A 44 4.27 12.04 -21.88
N GLU A 45 4.80 11.54 -20.77
CA GLU A 45 6.21 11.73 -20.39
C GLU A 45 7.17 10.74 -21.07
N LEU A 46 6.78 9.46 -21.12
CA LEU A 46 7.62 8.36 -21.61
C LEU A 46 7.06 7.69 -22.87
N GLY A 47 5.80 7.97 -23.21
CA GLY A 47 5.04 7.28 -24.24
C GLY A 47 4.71 8.16 -25.44
N PHE A 48 3.64 7.81 -26.15
CA PHE A 48 3.16 8.52 -27.33
C PHE A 48 2.35 9.78 -27.00
N GLY A 49 2.09 10.07 -25.72
CA GLY A 49 1.32 11.23 -25.28
C GLY A 49 -0.08 11.31 -25.85
N LEU A 50 -0.72 10.15 -26.01
CA LEU A 50 -2.09 10.00 -26.49
C LEU A 50 -3.11 10.51 -25.46
N ILE A 51 -2.79 10.38 -24.17
CA ILE A 51 -3.62 10.86 -23.05
C ILE A 51 -2.83 11.93 -22.29
N LYS A 52 -3.36 13.16 -22.24
CA LYS A 52 -2.65 14.34 -21.67
C LYS A 52 -3.28 14.90 -20.40
N ASP A 53 -4.55 14.58 -20.16
CA ASP A 53 -5.29 15.12 -19.02
C ASP A 53 -4.92 14.39 -17.71
N ARG A 54 -3.93 14.94 -17.00
CA ARG A 54 -3.44 14.37 -15.74
C ARG A 54 -4.49 14.39 -14.63
N GLU A 55 -5.36 15.39 -14.58
CA GLU A 55 -6.33 15.55 -13.51
C GLU A 55 -7.39 14.44 -13.58
N SER A 56 -7.96 14.22 -14.76
CA SER A 56 -8.91 13.14 -14.98
C SER A 56 -8.29 11.75 -14.77
N ILE A 57 -7.04 11.52 -15.21
CA ILE A 57 -6.34 10.25 -14.98
C ILE A 57 -6.17 10.01 -13.48
N THR A 58 -5.75 11.04 -12.72
CA THR A 58 -5.51 10.92 -11.29
C THR A 58 -6.79 10.55 -10.56
N LEU A 59 -7.89 11.27 -10.81
CA LEU A 59 -9.20 10.99 -10.20
C LEU A 59 -9.69 9.57 -10.51
N ILE A 60 -9.62 9.13 -11.77
CA ILE A 60 -10.06 7.78 -12.16
C ILE A 60 -9.17 6.72 -11.51
N SER A 61 -7.85 6.96 -11.45
CA SER A 61 -6.91 6.03 -10.85
C SER A 61 -7.14 5.89 -9.34
N GLU A 62 -7.41 6.98 -8.63
CA GLU A 62 -7.74 6.96 -7.20
C GLU A 62 -9.03 6.18 -6.95
N ILE A 63 -10.11 6.48 -7.68
CA ILE A 63 -11.37 5.74 -7.56
C ILE A 63 -11.15 4.24 -7.82
N GLY A 64 -10.41 3.89 -8.88
CA GLY A 64 -10.11 2.50 -9.22
C GLY A 64 -9.31 1.79 -8.14
N LEU A 65 -8.32 2.46 -7.54
CA LEU A 65 -7.51 1.93 -6.45
C LEU A 65 -8.32 1.75 -5.15
N ILE A 66 -9.17 2.71 -4.82
CA ILE A 66 -10.09 2.66 -3.68
C ILE A 66 -10.99 1.43 -3.79
N LEU A 67 -11.65 1.27 -4.93
CA LEU A 67 -12.55 0.14 -5.18
C LEU A 67 -11.82 -1.21 -5.18
N LEU A 68 -10.62 -1.26 -5.79
CA LEU A 68 -9.79 -2.46 -5.77
C LEU A 68 -9.41 -2.88 -4.35
N LEU A 69 -8.90 -1.95 -3.55
CA LEU A 69 -8.50 -2.21 -2.17
C LEU A 69 -9.70 -2.55 -1.28
N PHE A 70 -10.87 -1.97 -1.57
CA PHE A 70 -12.12 -2.30 -0.89
C PHE A 70 -12.54 -3.75 -1.16
N ILE A 71 -12.58 -4.18 -2.43
CA ILE A 71 -12.93 -5.55 -2.82
C ILE A 71 -11.96 -6.54 -2.19
N ILE A 72 -10.67 -6.27 -2.28
CA ILE A 72 -9.63 -7.07 -1.64
C ILE A 72 -9.87 -7.15 -0.13
N GLY A 73 -10.17 -6.02 0.51
CA GLY A 73 -10.45 -5.94 1.95
C GLY A 73 -11.64 -6.80 2.38
N LEU A 74 -12.67 -6.93 1.52
CA LEU A 74 -13.83 -7.80 1.77
C LEU A 74 -13.49 -9.29 1.72
N GLU A 75 -12.48 -9.69 0.93
CA GLU A 75 -12.02 -11.09 0.87
C GLU A 75 -11.07 -11.47 2.00
N ILE A 76 -10.45 -10.49 2.67
CA ILE A 76 -9.49 -10.74 3.76
C ILE A 76 -10.22 -11.06 5.06
N ASP A 77 -10.00 -12.28 5.54
CA ASP A 77 -10.44 -12.70 6.88
C ASP A 77 -9.34 -12.43 7.92
N LEU A 78 -9.51 -11.32 8.67
CA LEU A 78 -8.57 -10.89 9.71
C LEU A 78 -8.37 -11.95 10.81
N LYS A 79 -9.40 -12.76 11.12
CA LYS A 79 -9.27 -13.81 12.15
C LYS A 79 -8.33 -14.91 11.65
N LYS A 80 -8.48 -15.30 10.38
CA LYS A 80 -7.61 -16.27 9.71
C LYS A 80 -6.19 -15.76 9.54
N LEU A 81 -6.01 -14.46 9.29
CA LEU A 81 -4.70 -13.81 9.27
C LEU A 81 -4.01 -13.94 10.63
N LEU A 82 -4.70 -13.56 11.71
CA LEU A 82 -4.19 -13.66 13.08
C LEU A 82 -3.97 -15.10 13.54
N ALA A 83 -4.68 -16.08 12.96
CA ALA A 83 -4.48 -17.49 13.24
C ALA A 83 -3.11 -18.02 12.78
N ALA A 84 -2.39 -17.33 11.89
CA ALA A 84 -0.98 -17.62 11.61
C ALA A 84 -0.07 -17.37 12.84
N GLY A 85 -0.58 -16.66 13.85
CA GLY A 85 -0.06 -16.64 15.20
C GLY A 85 1.38 -16.16 15.29
N ARG A 86 2.21 -16.94 16.00
CA ARG A 86 3.59 -16.59 16.35
C ARG A 86 4.49 -16.46 15.11
N THR A 87 4.28 -17.28 14.08
CA THR A 87 5.08 -17.24 12.85
C THR A 87 4.94 -15.91 12.13
N LEU A 88 3.72 -15.36 12.08
CA LEU A 88 3.45 -14.07 11.46
C LEU A 88 4.15 -12.93 12.21
N ILE A 89 4.08 -12.92 13.55
CA ILE A 89 4.71 -11.88 14.37
C ILE A 89 6.24 -11.95 14.25
N ILE A 90 6.82 -13.14 14.38
CA ILE A 90 8.28 -13.32 14.27
C ILE A 90 8.73 -12.90 12.88
N SER A 91 8.06 -13.37 11.83
CA SER A 91 8.46 -13.06 10.45
C SER A 91 8.30 -11.57 10.13
N GLY A 92 7.17 -10.95 10.52
CA GLY A 92 6.94 -9.52 10.27
C GLY A 92 7.93 -8.60 11.00
N VAL A 93 8.29 -8.91 12.25
CA VAL A 93 9.27 -8.13 13.01
C VAL A 93 10.69 -8.37 12.51
N SER A 94 11.07 -9.63 12.32
CA SER A 94 12.45 -9.97 11.93
C SER A 94 12.76 -9.61 10.47
N GLN A 95 11.80 -9.78 9.55
CA GLN A 95 12.02 -9.51 8.12
C GLN A 95 12.45 -8.06 7.88
N PHE A 96 11.75 -7.09 8.46
CA PHE A 96 12.08 -5.68 8.29
C PHE A 96 13.46 -5.34 8.86
N ILE A 97 13.75 -5.78 10.09
CA ILE A 97 15.03 -5.53 10.76
C ILE A 97 16.19 -6.14 9.97
N ILE A 98 16.04 -7.39 9.52
CA ILE A 98 17.07 -8.09 8.75
C ILE A 98 17.28 -7.39 7.40
N CYS A 99 16.22 -7.03 6.68
CA CYS A 99 16.33 -6.35 5.38
C CYS A 99 16.95 -4.96 5.52
N ALA A 100 16.56 -4.19 6.53
CA ALA A 100 17.15 -2.89 6.82
C ALA A 100 18.63 -3.02 7.20
N ALA A 101 19.00 -3.99 8.04
CA ALA A 101 20.39 -4.22 8.42
C ALA A 101 21.26 -4.62 7.21
N LEU A 102 20.77 -5.53 6.36
CA LEU A 102 21.44 -5.90 5.12
C LEU A 102 21.56 -4.72 4.16
N GLY A 103 20.50 -3.90 4.04
CA GLY A 103 20.51 -2.70 3.24
C GLY A 103 21.54 -1.68 3.71
N ILE A 104 21.65 -1.44 5.03
CA ILE A 104 22.66 -0.55 5.59
C ILE A 104 24.06 -1.08 5.24
N GLY A 105 24.31 -2.37 5.45
CA GLY A 105 25.58 -3.00 5.08
C GLY A 105 25.92 -2.81 3.60
N PHE A 106 24.95 -2.99 2.71
CA PHE A 106 25.11 -2.79 1.27
C PHE A 106 25.43 -1.32 0.91
N PHE A 107 24.70 -0.35 1.46
CA PHE A 107 24.94 1.06 1.15
C PHE A 107 26.24 1.61 1.76
N LEU A 108 26.64 1.11 2.94
CA LEU A 108 27.96 1.41 3.51
C LEU A 108 29.09 0.91 2.60
N LEU A 109 28.95 -0.29 2.01
CA LEU A 109 29.93 -0.83 1.06
C LEU A 109 30.03 -0.03 -0.24
N ILE A 110 28.93 0.58 -0.68
CA ILE A 110 28.88 1.45 -1.88
C ILE A 110 29.47 2.85 -1.59
N GLY A 111 29.81 3.16 -0.34
CA GLY A 111 30.45 4.41 0.06
C GLY A 111 29.49 5.47 0.58
N PHE A 112 28.22 5.12 0.84
CA PHE A 112 27.34 6.00 1.63
C PHE A 112 27.80 5.99 3.08
N GLN A 113 27.86 7.17 3.70
CA GLN A 113 28.34 7.32 5.07
C GLN A 113 27.16 7.42 6.05
N LEU A 114 27.35 6.85 7.25
CA LEU A 114 26.48 7.06 8.42
C LEU A 114 27.06 8.11 9.38
N GLU A 115 28.24 8.65 9.06
CA GLU A 115 29.01 9.53 9.93
C GLU A 115 28.71 11.01 9.63
N GLY A 116 28.85 11.88 10.64
CA GLY A 116 28.70 13.32 10.50
C GLY A 116 27.25 13.84 10.42
N GLY A 117 26.26 13.05 10.87
CA GLY A 117 24.84 13.44 10.87
C GLY A 117 24.11 13.16 9.54
N ARG A 118 24.77 12.49 8.58
CA ARG A 118 24.16 12.02 7.34
C ARG A 118 23.61 10.62 7.56
N LEU A 119 22.29 10.48 7.39
CA LEU A 119 21.57 9.22 7.56
C LEU A 119 21.21 8.59 6.20
N ASP A 120 21.94 8.96 5.14
CA ASP A 120 21.63 8.62 3.75
C ASP A 120 21.55 7.08 3.56
N ALA A 121 22.51 6.34 4.09
CA ALA A 121 22.50 4.87 4.05
C ALA A 121 21.35 4.25 4.87
N LEU A 122 20.93 4.88 5.97
CA LEU A 122 19.76 4.42 6.75
C LEU A 122 18.47 4.65 5.95
N TYR A 123 18.29 5.84 5.36
CA TYR A 123 17.11 6.16 4.56
C TYR A 123 16.98 5.24 3.35
N LEU A 124 18.07 5.04 2.61
CA LEU A 124 18.09 4.17 1.44
C LEU A 124 17.84 2.71 1.83
N ALA A 125 18.42 2.24 2.94
CA ALA A 125 18.19 0.89 3.42
C ALA A 125 16.74 0.64 3.84
N VAL A 126 16.13 1.58 4.56
CA VAL A 126 14.72 1.48 4.97
C VAL A 126 13.81 1.56 3.75
N ALA A 127 14.06 2.49 2.82
CA ALA A 127 13.30 2.58 1.57
C ALA A 127 13.37 1.28 0.76
N MET A 128 14.55 0.64 0.71
CA MET A 128 14.76 -0.64 0.02
C MET A 128 14.12 -1.83 0.75
N ALA A 129 13.92 -1.75 2.07
CA ALA A 129 13.34 -2.82 2.88
C ALA A 129 11.80 -2.87 2.82
N LEU A 130 11.15 -1.77 2.42
CA LEU A 130 9.70 -1.66 2.29
C LEU A 130 9.21 -2.27 0.97
N SER A 131 8.06 -2.94 1.01
CA SER A 131 7.41 -3.50 -0.18
C SER A 131 6.16 -2.69 -0.56
N SER A 132 5.71 -2.84 -1.81
CA SER A 132 4.42 -2.28 -2.24
C SER A 132 3.27 -3.21 -1.85
N THR A 133 2.54 -2.85 -0.80
CA THR A 133 1.39 -3.62 -0.29
C THR A 133 0.33 -3.84 -1.37
N MET A 134 -0.10 -2.78 -2.05
CA MET A 134 -1.13 -2.86 -3.10
C MET A 134 -0.78 -3.87 -4.20
N ILE A 135 0.45 -3.84 -4.72
CA ILE A 135 0.87 -4.71 -5.83
C ILE A 135 0.91 -6.16 -5.36
N VAL A 136 1.55 -6.45 -4.23
CA VAL A 136 1.67 -7.82 -3.72
C VAL A 136 0.30 -8.40 -3.39
N VAL A 137 -0.57 -7.62 -2.75
CA VAL A 137 -1.92 -8.06 -2.40
C VAL A 137 -2.74 -8.33 -3.67
N LYS A 138 -2.67 -7.47 -4.69
CA LYS A 138 -3.35 -7.74 -5.97
C LYS A 138 -2.81 -8.99 -6.66
N VAL A 139 -1.50 -9.22 -6.66
CA VAL A 139 -0.93 -10.45 -7.25
C VAL A 139 -1.42 -11.71 -6.51
N LEU A 140 -1.50 -11.66 -5.18
CA LEU A 140 -2.06 -12.77 -4.40
C LEU A 140 -3.57 -12.95 -4.67
N TYR A 141 -4.30 -11.85 -4.87
CA TYR A 141 -5.71 -11.86 -5.26
C TYR A 141 -5.91 -12.53 -6.62
N ASP A 142 -5.18 -12.08 -7.65
CA ASP A 142 -5.25 -12.61 -9.02
C ASP A 142 -4.88 -14.10 -9.10
N LYS A 143 -4.06 -14.59 -8.15
CA LYS A 143 -3.68 -16.00 -8.01
C LYS A 143 -4.61 -16.81 -7.09
N PHE A 144 -5.63 -16.20 -6.49
CA PHE A 144 -6.48 -16.81 -5.46
C PHE A 144 -5.71 -17.34 -4.24
N GLU A 145 -4.54 -16.75 -3.94
CA GLU A 145 -3.63 -17.20 -2.89
C GLU A 145 -3.85 -16.48 -1.54
N LEU A 146 -4.72 -15.45 -1.48
CA LEU A 146 -4.96 -14.65 -0.27
C LEU A 146 -5.37 -15.47 0.96
N THR A 147 -6.11 -16.55 0.75
CA THR A 147 -6.60 -17.40 1.85
C THR A 147 -5.65 -18.53 2.22
N THR A 148 -4.56 -18.73 1.47
CA THR A 148 -3.56 -19.77 1.73
C THR A 148 -2.67 -19.39 2.91
N LEU A 149 -1.99 -20.36 3.53
CA LEU A 149 -1.07 -20.08 4.64
C LEU A 149 0.10 -19.16 4.24
N PRO A 150 0.78 -19.37 3.09
CA PRO A 150 1.79 -18.43 2.59
C PRO A 150 1.20 -17.03 2.28
N GLY A 151 0.01 -16.96 1.69
CA GLY A 151 -0.67 -15.70 1.41
C GLY A 151 -0.97 -14.90 2.68
N ARG A 152 -1.55 -15.55 3.70
CA ARG A 152 -1.82 -14.93 5.00
C ARG A 152 -0.55 -14.45 5.71
N ILE A 153 0.52 -15.25 5.68
CA ILE A 153 1.80 -14.81 6.28
C ILE A 153 2.34 -13.59 5.52
N THR A 154 2.27 -13.59 4.19
CA THR A 154 2.72 -12.46 3.35
C THR A 154 1.91 -11.19 3.64
N LEU A 155 0.58 -11.29 3.66
CA LEU A 155 -0.30 -10.18 4.05
C LEU A 155 0.04 -9.65 5.45
N GLY A 156 0.31 -10.56 6.40
CA GLY A 156 0.74 -10.20 7.74
C GLY A 156 2.05 -9.41 7.75
N ILE A 157 3.05 -9.89 7.01
CA ILE A 157 4.35 -9.20 6.88
C ILE A 157 4.16 -7.79 6.28
N LEU A 158 3.32 -7.63 5.24
CA LEU A 158 3.03 -6.33 4.65
C LEU A 158 2.41 -5.35 5.67
N VAL A 159 1.45 -5.81 6.49
CA VAL A 159 0.88 -4.99 7.57
C VAL A 159 1.95 -4.57 8.58
N PHE A 160 2.87 -5.47 8.94
CA PHE A 160 4.00 -5.12 9.80
C PHE A 160 4.95 -4.12 9.16
N GLN A 161 5.20 -4.21 7.85
CA GLN A 161 6.03 -3.25 7.11
C GLN A 161 5.42 -1.85 7.13
N ASP A 162 4.11 -1.72 6.93
CA ASP A 162 3.43 -0.42 7.00
C ASP A 162 3.54 0.21 8.41
N ILE A 163 3.45 -0.61 9.47
CA ILE A 163 3.68 -0.15 10.84
C ILE A 163 5.13 0.33 11.04
N TRP A 164 6.11 -0.42 10.53
CA TRP A 164 7.52 -0.02 10.57
C TRP A 164 7.78 1.29 9.82
N ALA A 165 7.16 1.48 8.66
CA ALA A 165 7.24 2.72 7.90
C ALA A 165 6.70 3.91 8.71
N ILE A 166 5.53 3.77 9.34
CA ILE A 166 4.95 4.81 10.19
C ILE A 166 5.88 5.13 11.38
N LEU A 167 6.41 4.10 12.05
CA LEU A 167 7.35 4.28 13.16
C LEU A 167 8.62 5.00 12.70
N PHE A 168 9.19 4.60 11.56
CA PHE A 168 10.39 5.23 11.01
C PHE A 168 10.14 6.69 10.64
N LEU A 169 9.06 7.00 9.91
CA LEU A 169 8.70 8.36 9.52
C LEU A 169 8.37 9.25 10.72
N SER A 170 7.79 8.68 11.79
CA SER A 170 7.54 9.38 13.05
C SER A 170 8.83 9.69 13.81
N LEU A 171 9.82 8.80 13.75
CA LEU A 171 11.13 8.97 14.41
C LEU A 171 12.10 9.83 13.61
N GLN A 172 11.93 9.89 12.28
CA GLN A 172 12.76 10.64 11.35
C GLN A 172 13.10 12.07 11.82
N PRO A 173 12.15 12.90 12.29
CA PRO A 173 12.44 14.28 12.72
C PRO A 173 13.36 14.34 13.95
N SER A 174 13.29 13.33 14.82
CA SER A 174 14.10 13.23 16.04
C SER A 174 15.55 12.85 15.76
N LEU A 175 15.80 12.12 14.67
CA LEU A 175 17.15 11.71 14.30
C LEU A 175 18.01 12.88 13.78
N LEU A 176 17.37 13.92 13.27
CA LEU A 176 18.02 15.14 12.79
C LEU A 176 18.36 16.12 13.93
N THR A 177 17.62 16.06 15.04
CA THR A 177 17.87 16.88 16.24
C THR A 177 17.87 15.99 17.50
N PRO A 178 19.02 15.38 17.84
CA PRO A 178 19.12 14.42 18.95
C PRO A 178 18.96 15.11 20.32
N GLN A 179 17.70 15.34 20.70
CA GLN A 179 17.30 15.74 22.05
C GLN A 179 16.45 14.62 22.65
N ALA A 180 16.80 14.15 23.84
CA ALA A 180 16.10 13.04 24.52
C ALA A 180 14.60 13.31 24.72
N SER A 181 14.21 14.58 24.91
CA SER A 181 12.82 15.02 24.98
C SER A 181 12.06 14.77 23.68
N VAL A 182 12.66 15.09 22.53
CA VAL A 182 12.04 14.95 21.20
C VAL A 182 11.83 13.49 20.83
N ILE A 183 12.78 12.61 21.19
CA ILE A 183 12.65 11.16 21.00
C ILE A 183 11.48 10.61 21.84
N LEU A 184 11.41 10.96 23.12
CA LEU A 184 10.34 10.53 24.02
C LEU A 184 8.96 11.01 23.52
N PHE A 185 8.86 12.29 23.11
CA PHE A 185 7.63 12.83 22.53
C PHE A 185 7.21 12.13 21.24
N SER A 186 8.15 11.68 20.41
CA SER A 186 7.87 10.97 19.15
C SER A 186 7.35 9.54 19.41
N PHE A 187 7.90 8.83 20.39
CA PHE A 187 7.37 7.54 20.83
C PHE A 187 5.96 7.68 21.42
N VAL A 188 5.74 8.70 22.27
CA VAL A 188 4.42 8.98 22.86
C VAL A 188 3.40 9.34 21.77
N LYS A 189 3.77 10.19 20.80
CA LYS A 189 2.91 10.52 19.66
C LYS A 189 2.61 9.30 18.79
N GLY A 190 3.61 8.51 18.44
CA GLY A 190 3.44 7.29 17.65
C GLY A 190 2.52 6.28 18.34
N ALA A 191 2.77 5.99 19.63
CA ALA A 191 1.91 5.12 20.42
C ALA A 191 0.50 5.69 20.57
N GLY A 192 0.38 7.00 20.78
CA GLY A 192 -0.91 7.70 20.85
C GLY A 192 -1.69 7.61 19.54
N LEU A 193 -1.03 7.77 18.40
CA LEU A 193 -1.65 7.71 17.07
C LEU A 193 -2.16 6.28 16.77
N VAL A 194 -1.34 5.26 17.06
CA VAL A 194 -1.75 3.85 16.93
C VAL A 194 -2.91 3.52 17.88
N ALA A 195 -2.82 3.92 19.15
CA ALA A 195 -3.87 3.65 20.14
C ALA A 195 -5.18 4.36 19.77
N LEU A 196 -5.12 5.63 19.36
CA LEU A 196 -6.28 6.41 18.93
C LEU A 196 -6.91 5.80 17.67
N SER A 197 -6.10 5.40 16.69
CA SER A 197 -6.56 4.73 15.48
C SER A 197 -7.26 3.41 15.80
N LEU A 198 -6.67 2.57 16.65
CA LEU A 198 -7.27 1.30 17.09
C LEU A 198 -8.57 1.52 17.88
N LEU A 199 -8.60 2.53 18.76
CA LEU A 199 -9.80 2.88 19.53
C LEU A 199 -10.91 3.38 18.61
N MET A 200 -10.62 4.28 17.68
CA MET A 200 -11.57 4.79 16.70
C MET A 200 -12.10 3.67 15.79
N SER A 201 -11.20 2.82 15.26
CA SER A 201 -11.57 1.65 14.46
C SER A 201 -12.47 0.69 15.24
N ARG A 202 -12.11 0.36 16.48
CA ARG A 202 -12.84 -0.64 17.27
C ARG A 202 -14.14 -0.12 17.87
N TYR A 203 -14.23 1.15 18.26
CA TYR A 203 -15.42 1.70 18.92
C TYR A 203 -16.33 2.47 17.97
N LEU A 204 -15.79 3.29 17.08
CA LEU A 204 -16.60 4.13 16.19
C LEU A 204 -17.12 3.31 15.01
N LEU A 205 -16.23 2.67 14.24
CA LEU A 205 -16.66 1.88 13.08
C LEU A 205 -17.48 0.68 13.52
N ALA A 206 -17.02 -0.10 14.52
CA ALA A 206 -17.77 -1.31 14.90
C ALA A 206 -19.20 -0.99 15.36
N ARG A 207 -19.42 0.15 16.05
CA ARG A 207 -20.78 0.61 16.40
C ARG A 207 -21.54 1.06 15.16
N LEU A 208 -20.98 1.94 14.34
CA LEU A 208 -21.62 2.42 13.12
C LEU A 208 -22.05 1.25 12.22
N PHE A 209 -21.14 0.32 11.92
CA PHE A 209 -21.44 -0.85 11.12
C PHE A 209 -22.44 -1.79 11.80
N ALA A 210 -22.40 -1.99 13.13
CA ALA A 210 -23.39 -2.82 13.83
C ALA A 210 -24.81 -2.23 13.80
N TYR A 211 -24.94 -0.90 13.88
CA TYR A 211 -26.23 -0.22 13.74
C TYR A 211 -26.78 -0.33 12.31
N VAL A 212 -25.90 -0.12 11.33
CA VAL A 212 -26.24 -0.10 9.90
C VAL A 212 -26.47 -1.51 9.34
N ALA A 213 -25.82 -2.55 9.88
CA ALA A 213 -25.94 -3.94 9.44
C ALA A 213 -27.36 -4.53 9.55
N LYS A 214 -28.29 -3.83 10.22
CA LYS A 214 -29.70 -4.21 10.26
C LYS A 214 -30.39 -4.08 8.90
N ILE A 215 -29.85 -3.27 7.99
CA ILE A 215 -30.39 -3.05 6.65
C ILE A 215 -29.25 -3.22 5.63
N PRO A 216 -29.27 -4.27 4.78
CA PRO A 216 -28.17 -4.58 3.86
C PRO A 216 -27.82 -3.43 2.90
N GLU A 217 -28.82 -2.69 2.42
CA GLU A 217 -28.64 -1.57 1.49
C GLU A 217 -27.86 -0.41 2.15
N LEU A 218 -28.21 -0.07 3.39
CA LEU A 218 -27.51 0.96 4.15
C LEU A 218 -26.08 0.54 4.50
N LEU A 219 -25.84 -0.76 4.71
CA LEU A 219 -24.49 -1.29 4.96
C LEU A 219 -23.58 -1.09 3.75
N LEU A 220 -24.08 -1.34 2.55
CA LEU A 220 -23.31 -1.14 1.32
C LEU A 220 -23.00 0.34 1.10
N VAL A 221 -24.01 1.21 1.20
CA VAL A 221 -23.83 2.67 1.01
C VAL A 221 -22.87 3.23 2.05
N THR A 222 -22.99 2.82 3.31
CA THR A 222 -22.11 3.29 4.39
C THR A 222 -20.69 2.76 4.23
N ALA A 223 -20.51 1.51 3.79
CA ALA A 223 -19.20 0.94 3.52
C ALA A 223 -18.46 1.70 2.40
N ILE A 224 -19.17 2.00 1.31
CA ILE A 224 -18.61 2.77 0.19
C ILE A 224 -18.31 4.21 0.61
N ALA A 225 -19.25 4.88 1.28
CA ALA A 225 -19.06 6.24 1.77
C ALA A 225 -17.84 6.34 2.71
N TRP A 226 -17.71 5.37 3.62
CA TRP A 226 -16.57 5.28 4.53
C TRP A 226 -15.26 5.03 3.79
N CYS A 227 -15.28 4.19 2.76
CA CYS A 227 -14.11 3.89 1.94
C CYS A 227 -13.57 5.13 1.22
N PHE A 228 -14.46 5.92 0.59
CA PHE A 228 -14.06 7.18 -0.05
C PHE A 228 -13.61 8.24 0.95
N LEU A 229 -14.24 8.33 2.12
CA LEU A 229 -13.89 9.33 3.15
C LEU A 229 -12.54 9.05 3.81
N ILE A 230 -12.14 7.79 3.96
CA ILE A 230 -10.82 7.44 4.50
C ILE A 230 -9.70 7.60 3.47
N SER A 231 -9.99 7.32 2.20
CA SER A 231 -8.94 7.23 1.19
C SER A 231 -8.69 8.52 0.41
N GLY A 232 -9.60 9.49 0.45
CA GLY A 232 -9.42 10.85 -0.08
C GLY A 232 -9.07 11.84 1.01
#